data_AF-A0A1X1BNW4-F1
#
_entry.id   AF-A0A1X1BNW4-F1
#
_cell.length_a   1.000
_cell.length_b   1.000
_cell.length_c   1.000
_cell.angle_alpha   90.00
_cell.angle_beta   90.00
_cell.angle_gamma   90.00
#
_symmetry.space_group_name_H-M   'P 1'
#
loop_
_entity.id
_entity.type
_entity.pdbx_description
1 polymer ?
#
loop_
_entity_poly.entity_id
_entity_poly.type
_entity_poly.pdbx_seq_one_letter_code
_entity_poly.pdbx_strand_id
1 'polypeptide(L)'
;MLFRLITLALCVLRCRSYRIAVGAGKNLRISFYRGLSAVPGLFGTTEKLSCNVSASELKPAEFKGRIVIIDDGNADKYVESPAELLSTRCVGFDLEYVPDYYSSVHRHTAERTRPAVVQIAGRDVCLVYLIYKIGHLPEPVSSLLRDPNVLKVAHGAPSDMRLLFRHFGVCSRNFVDLQNVCEEMHIRPCSLKGVAEQVLGLKLSKTQQCSNWEASALSEAQIRYAATDAWVTLEAFLKLKPPSFRKLIVNETGDVKIDNVKADGSESTGNS
;
A
#
# COMPACT_ATOMS: atom_id res chain seq x y z
N MET A 1 -9.79 22.10 40.20
CA MET A 1 -9.51 20.81 39.52
C MET A 1 -10.72 20.45 38.69
N LEU A 2 -10.54 20.16 37.39
CA LEU A 2 -11.55 19.74 36.39
C LEU A 2 -12.72 20.75 36.21
N PHE A 3 -12.88 21.46 35.10
CA PHE A 3 -13.25 20.94 33.79
C PHE A 3 -12.87 21.98 32.70
N ARG A 4 -11.80 21.73 31.94
CA ARG A 4 -11.44 22.45 30.69
C ARG A 4 -11.49 21.47 29.51
N LEU A 5 -12.65 20.87 29.25
CA LEU A 5 -12.78 19.83 28.21
C LEU A 5 -13.97 20.03 27.24
N ILE A 6 -14.57 21.23 27.18
CA ILE A 6 -15.76 21.47 26.34
C ILE A 6 -15.54 22.50 25.20
N THR A 7 -14.37 23.11 25.02
CA THR A 7 -14.20 24.19 24.02
C THR A 7 -13.30 23.86 22.82
N LEU A 8 -13.13 22.58 22.45
CA LEU A 8 -12.38 22.20 21.24
C LEU A 8 -13.15 21.26 20.30
N ALA A 9 -14.47 21.41 20.26
CA ALA A 9 -15.22 21.12 19.04
C ALA A 9 -15.07 22.31 18.07
N LEU A 10 -15.08 22.05 16.76
CA LEU A 10 -15.49 22.99 15.68
C LEU A 10 -14.44 23.83 14.89
N CYS A 11 -13.13 23.53 14.87
CA CYS A 11 -12.18 24.29 14.02
C CYS A 11 -11.49 23.52 12.87
N VAL A 12 -12.03 22.38 12.40
CA VAL A 12 -11.44 21.60 11.28
C VAL A 12 -12.38 21.50 10.06
N LEU A 13 -13.39 22.38 9.97
CA LEU A 13 -14.18 22.55 8.75
C LEU A 13 -13.79 23.89 8.11
N ARG A 14 -13.31 23.81 6.86
CA ARG A 14 -12.80 24.90 5.98
C ARG A 14 -11.43 25.49 6.33
N CYS A 15 -10.36 24.88 5.82
CA CYS A 15 -9.24 25.67 5.29
C CYS A 15 -8.37 24.85 4.32
N ARG A 16 -8.44 25.21 3.02
CA ARG A 16 -7.49 24.77 1.99
C ARG A 16 -6.22 25.60 2.16
N SER A 17 -5.20 25.10 2.85
CA SER A 17 -3.77 25.49 2.69
C SER A 17 -2.94 24.97 3.88
N TYR A 18 -2.38 23.77 3.77
CA TYR A 18 -1.26 23.33 4.62
C TYR A 18 -0.13 22.89 3.70
N ARG A 19 1.09 23.38 3.94
CA ARG A 19 2.32 22.85 3.33
C ARG A 19 3.07 22.03 4.37
N ILE A 20 3.52 20.84 3.98
CA ILE A 20 4.31 19.92 4.80
C ILE A 20 5.79 20.19 4.54
N ALA A 21 6.59 20.36 5.58
CA ALA A 21 8.05 20.36 5.50
C ALA A 21 8.61 19.35 6.51
N VAL A 22 9.44 18.42 6.03
CA VAL A 22 10.10 17.38 6.83
C VAL A 22 11.61 17.61 6.80
N GLY A 23 12.21 17.83 7.97
CA GLY A 23 13.67 18.00 8.10
C GLY A 23 14.39 16.64 8.29
N ALA A 24 15.55 16.47 7.65
CA ALA A 24 16.37 15.28 7.79
C ALA A 24 17.15 15.26 9.13
N GLY A 25 16.89 14.26 9.98
CA GLY A 25 17.61 14.03 11.24
C GLY A 25 17.02 12.89 12.06
N LYS A 26 17.78 12.33 13.02
CA LYS A 26 17.39 11.20 13.88
C LYS A 26 16.18 11.46 14.80
N ASN A 27 15.68 12.70 14.83
CA ASN A 27 14.45 13.10 15.51
C ASN A 27 13.51 13.69 14.45
N LEU A 28 12.39 13.01 14.24
CA LEU A 28 11.51 13.29 13.13
C LEU A 28 10.57 14.47 13.48
N ARG A 29 10.74 15.59 12.77
CA ARG A 29 9.94 16.82 12.95
C ARG A 29 8.95 16.96 11.80
N ILE A 30 7.66 16.83 12.09
CA ILE A 30 6.59 17.28 11.20
C ILE A 30 6.14 18.65 11.70
N SER A 31 6.18 19.67 10.84
CA SER A 31 5.69 21.01 11.14
C SER A 31 4.46 21.31 10.28
N PHE A 32 3.35 21.72 10.91
CA PHE A 32 2.17 22.24 10.22
C PHE A 32 2.22 23.76 10.25
N TYR A 33 2.22 24.41 9.08
CA TYR A 33 2.13 25.86 8.98
C TYR A 33 0.68 26.25 8.68
N ARG A 34 0.07 27.04 9.57
CA ARG A 34 -1.20 27.71 9.31
C ARG A 34 -0.89 28.93 8.43
N GLY A 35 -1.36 28.93 7.18
CA GLY A 35 -1.33 30.13 6.35
C GLY A 35 -2.33 31.15 6.89
N LEU A 36 -1.90 32.05 7.77
CA LEU A 36 -2.64 33.28 8.03
C LEU A 36 -2.34 34.23 6.87
N SER A 37 -3.39 34.78 6.25
CA SER A 37 -3.25 35.86 5.27
C SER A 37 -2.40 36.97 5.90
N ALA A 38 -1.34 37.37 5.20
CA ALA A 38 -0.44 38.41 5.67
C ALA A 38 -1.21 39.72 5.90
N VAL A 39 -1.44 40.07 7.16
CA VAL A 39 -1.64 41.46 7.57
C VAL A 39 -0.25 41.99 7.89
N PRO A 40 0.25 43.03 7.21
CA PRO A 40 1.56 43.60 7.52
C PRO A 40 1.56 44.19 8.94
N GLY A 41 2.46 43.74 9.81
CA GLY A 41 2.78 44.45 11.06
C GLY A 41 2.54 43.73 12.39
N LEU A 42 2.06 42.48 12.42
CA LEU A 42 1.93 41.72 13.68
C LEU A 42 2.76 40.43 13.62
N PHE A 43 3.90 40.41 14.34
CA PHE A 43 4.63 39.18 14.63
C PHE A 43 3.80 38.33 15.61
N GLY A 44 2.90 37.51 15.08
CA GLY A 44 2.20 36.48 15.85
C GLY A 44 3.16 35.38 16.26
N THR A 45 3.23 35.08 17.55
CA THR A 45 3.95 33.92 18.08
C THR A 45 3.35 32.64 17.52
N THR A 46 4.15 31.89 16.76
CA THR A 46 3.76 30.58 16.25
C THR A 46 3.72 29.57 17.40
N GLU A 47 2.54 29.13 17.83
CA GLU A 47 2.43 28.00 18.74
C GLU A 47 2.80 26.70 18.01
N LYS A 48 3.92 26.12 18.47
CA LYS A 48 4.53 24.91 17.95
C LYS A 48 3.93 23.69 18.64
N LEU A 49 2.93 23.06 18.03
CA LEU A 49 2.43 21.76 18.47
C LEU A 49 3.39 20.66 17.95
N SER A 50 4.42 20.32 18.73
CA SER A 50 5.28 19.17 18.46
C SER A 50 4.83 17.95 19.26
N CYS A 51 4.38 16.92 18.56
CA CYS A 51 4.14 15.60 19.12
C CYS A 51 5.41 14.76 18.87
N ASN A 52 6.32 14.73 19.84
CA ASN A 52 7.51 13.87 19.81
C ASN A 52 7.11 12.50 20.36
N VAL A 53 6.63 11.58 19.53
CA VAL A 53 6.51 10.16 19.94
C VAL A 53 7.80 9.45 19.57
N SER A 54 8.46 8.89 20.57
CA SER A 54 9.67 8.08 20.37
C SER A 54 9.30 6.80 19.61
N ALA A 55 10.15 6.34 18.68
CA ALA A 55 9.96 5.07 17.96
C ALA A 55 9.85 3.85 18.90
N SER A 56 10.27 3.97 20.17
CA SER A 56 10.11 2.95 21.20
C SER A 56 8.70 2.82 21.77
N GLU A 57 7.81 3.78 21.52
CA GLU A 57 6.45 3.84 22.09
C GLU A 57 5.36 3.43 21.09
N LEU A 58 5.73 3.23 19.82
CA LEU A 58 4.78 2.86 18.78
C LEU A 58 4.28 1.43 18.97
N LYS A 59 2.97 1.24 18.87
CA LYS A 59 2.35 -0.08 18.89
C LYS A 59 2.76 -0.86 17.64
N PRO A 60 2.94 -2.20 17.72
CA PRO A 60 3.17 -3.01 16.55
C PRO A 60 2.02 -2.85 15.53
N ALA A 61 2.37 -2.73 14.25
CA ALA A 61 1.41 -2.89 13.18
C ALA A 61 1.00 -4.36 13.12
N GLU A 62 -0.30 -4.63 13.17
CA GLU A 62 -0.82 -5.98 13.07
C GLU A 62 -2.23 -5.93 12.47
N PHE A 63 -2.44 -6.69 11.39
CA PHE A 63 -3.76 -6.89 10.87
C PHE A 63 -4.61 -7.72 11.84
N LYS A 64 -5.65 -7.10 12.41
CA LYS A 64 -6.56 -7.72 13.38
C LYS A 64 -7.81 -8.35 12.73
N GLY A 65 -7.97 -8.17 11.43
CA GLY A 65 -9.08 -8.72 10.68
C GLY A 65 -8.97 -10.22 10.45
N ARG A 66 -9.97 -10.76 9.75
CA ARG A 66 -9.99 -12.17 9.35
C ARG A 66 -9.04 -12.40 8.18
N ILE A 67 -8.13 -13.35 8.34
CA ILE A 67 -7.26 -13.80 7.24
C ILE A 67 -7.88 -15.07 6.65
N VAL A 68 -8.11 -15.06 5.34
CA VAL A 68 -8.57 -16.23 4.58
C VAL A 68 -7.41 -16.71 3.74
N ILE A 69 -6.92 -17.90 4.05
CA ILE A 69 -5.83 -18.56 3.31
C ILE A 69 -6.46 -19.37 2.18
N ILE A 70 -5.98 -19.13 0.96
CA ILE A 70 -6.49 -19.77 -0.25
C ILE A 70 -5.34 -20.57 -0.89
N ASP A 71 -5.51 -21.88 -0.99
CA ASP A 71 -4.54 -22.80 -1.55
C ASP A 71 -5.19 -23.82 -2.52
N ASP A 72 -4.41 -24.79 -2.97
CA ASP A 72 -4.86 -25.84 -3.89
C ASP A 72 -5.99 -26.72 -3.33
N GLY A 73 -6.18 -26.75 -2.00
CA GLY A 73 -7.26 -27.51 -1.36
C GLY A 73 -8.60 -26.77 -1.28
N ASN A 74 -8.63 -25.47 -1.53
CA ASN A 74 -9.84 -24.67 -1.35
C ASN A 74 -10.08 -23.55 -2.39
N ALA A 75 -9.19 -23.34 -3.36
CA ALA A 75 -9.30 -22.28 -4.36
C ALA A 75 -10.65 -22.29 -5.09
N ASP A 76 -11.18 -23.47 -5.42
CA ASP A 76 -12.47 -23.64 -6.12
C ASP A 76 -13.69 -23.16 -5.31
N LYS A 77 -13.52 -22.87 -4.01
CA LYS A 77 -14.59 -22.30 -3.15
C LYS A 77 -14.68 -20.77 -3.24
N TYR A 78 -13.68 -20.11 -3.81
CA TYR A 78 -13.55 -18.66 -3.85
C TYR A 78 -13.51 -18.18 -5.30
N VAL A 79 -14.64 -18.33 -6.00
CA VAL A 79 -14.75 -18.09 -7.46
C VAL A 79 -15.10 -16.64 -7.81
N GLU A 80 -15.67 -15.90 -6.85
CA GLU A 80 -15.93 -14.47 -6.99
C GLU A 80 -14.64 -13.67 -6.91
N SER A 81 -14.62 -12.50 -7.56
CA SER A 81 -13.44 -11.64 -7.51
C SER A 81 -13.16 -11.21 -6.05
N PRO A 82 -11.88 -11.03 -5.67
CA PRO A 82 -11.55 -10.58 -4.32
C PRO A 82 -12.25 -9.26 -3.94
N ALA A 83 -12.51 -8.36 -4.90
CA ALA A 83 -13.25 -7.11 -4.66
C ALA A 83 -14.71 -7.36 -4.23
N GLU A 84 -15.36 -8.38 -4.80
CA GLU A 84 -16.72 -8.80 -4.43
C GLU A 84 -16.73 -9.46 -3.06
N LEU A 85 -15.81 -10.41 -2.81
CA LEU A 85 -15.67 -11.08 -1.52
C LEU A 85 -15.38 -10.10 -0.38
N LEU A 86 -14.61 -9.04 -0.67
CA LEU A 86 -14.27 -7.98 0.28
C LEU A 86 -15.29 -6.83 0.29
N SER A 87 -16.27 -6.84 -0.62
CA SER A 87 -17.29 -5.78 -0.78
C SER A 87 -16.69 -4.37 -0.89
N THR A 88 -15.61 -4.21 -1.66
CA THR A 88 -14.90 -2.93 -1.86
C THR A 88 -14.32 -2.81 -3.26
N ARG A 89 -14.20 -1.58 -3.76
CA ARG A 89 -13.53 -1.25 -5.03
C ARG A 89 -12.14 -0.63 -4.82
N CYS A 90 -11.63 -0.62 -3.59
CA CYS A 90 -10.28 -0.20 -3.25
C CYS A 90 -9.69 -1.23 -2.29
N VAL A 91 -8.57 -1.85 -2.70
CA VAL A 91 -7.92 -2.94 -1.98
C VAL A 91 -6.43 -2.64 -1.81
N GLY A 92 -5.86 -3.10 -0.70
CA GLY A 92 -4.41 -3.23 -0.55
C GLY A 92 -3.94 -4.45 -1.33
N PHE A 93 -2.83 -4.31 -2.04
CA PHE A 93 -2.22 -5.38 -2.82
C PHE A 93 -0.74 -5.48 -2.48
N ASP A 94 -0.27 -6.70 -2.29
CA ASP A 94 1.14 -7.01 -2.14
C ASP A 94 1.43 -8.43 -2.67
N LEU A 95 2.70 -8.76 -2.88
CA LEU A 95 3.12 -10.11 -3.20
C LEU A 95 4.46 -10.47 -2.55
N GLU A 96 4.70 -11.78 -2.42
CA GLU A 96 5.95 -12.32 -1.89
C GLU A 96 6.52 -13.37 -2.84
N TYR A 97 7.84 -13.46 -2.90
CA TYR A 97 8.57 -14.46 -3.69
C TYR A 97 9.79 -14.96 -2.91
N VAL A 98 10.32 -16.12 -3.29
CA VAL A 98 11.45 -16.74 -2.59
C VAL A 98 12.74 -15.96 -2.87
N PRO A 99 13.49 -15.50 -1.85
CA PRO A 99 14.79 -14.88 -2.05
C PRO A 99 15.80 -15.84 -2.69
N ASP A 100 16.77 -15.31 -3.45
CA ASP A 100 17.76 -16.09 -4.20
C ASP A 100 18.49 -17.15 -3.37
N TYR A 101 18.77 -16.89 -2.08
CA TYR A 101 19.45 -17.83 -1.18
C TYR A 101 18.65 -19.12 -0.92
N TYR A 102 17.31 -19.05 -0.95
CA TYR A 102 16.44 -20.21 -0.77
C TYR A 102 16.13 -20.91 -2.10
N SER A 103 16.39 -20.27 -3.24
CA SER A 103 16.33 -20.94 -4.53
C SER A 103 17.49 -21.93 -4.61
N SER A 104 17.20 -23.23 -4.75
CA SER A 104 18.25 -24.21 -5.01
C SER A 104 19.01 -23.78 -6.28
N VAL A 105 20.29 -24.11 -6.34
CA VAL A 105 21.23 -23.81 -7.44
C VAL A 105 20.73 -24.27 -8.83
N HIS A 106 19.56 -24.93 -8.91
CA HIS A 106 18.97 -25.57 -10.08
C HIS A 106 17.69 -24.92 -10.63
N ARG A 107 17.17 -23.82 -10.05
CA ARG A 107 16.08 -23.08 -10.72
C ARG A 107 16.63 -22.15 -11.80
N HIS A 108 16.08 -22.23 -13.00
CA HIS A 108 16.37 -21.28 -14.07
C HIS A 108 16.17 -19.85 -13.56
N THR A 109 17.05 -18.93 -13.94
CA THR A 109 17.10 -17.54 -13.41
C THR A 109 15.78 -16.78 -13.51
N ALA A 110 14.92 -17.13 -14.47
CA ALA A 110 13.60 -16.57 -14.65
C ALA A 110 12.62 -16.92 -13.50
N GLU A 111 12.75 -18.09 -12.86
CA GLU A 111 11.83 -18.60 -11.83
C GLU A 111 12.09 -18.05 -10.42
N ARG A 112 13.26 -17.46 -10.17
CA ARG A 112 13.71 -17.00 -8.84
C ARG A 112 12.87 -15.88 -8.22
N THR A 113 11.95 -15.33 -9.00
CA THR A 113 11.10 -14.20 -8.63
C THR A 113 9.65 -14.45 -9.08
N ARG A 114 9.27 -15.72 -9.24
CA ARG A 114 7.87 -16.09 -9.43
C ARG A 114 7.11 -15.72 -8.16
N PRO A 115 6.01 -14.96 -8.25
CA PRO A 115 5.17 -14.68 -7.09
C PRO A 115 4.69 -15.99 -6.44
N ALA A 116 5.05 -16.18 -5.17
CA ALA A 116 4.71 -17.34 -4.36
C ALA A 116 3.43 -17.10 -3.55
N VAL A 117 3.24 -15.88 -3.05
CA VAL A 117 2.05 -15.47 -2.30
C VAL A 117 1.54 -14.14 -2.86
N VAL A 118 0.23 -14.00 -2.98
CA VAL A 118 -0.44 -12.74 -3.32
C VAL A 118 -1.40 -12.38 -2.20
N GLN A 119 -1.36 -11.13 -1.73
CA GLN A 119 -2.24 -10.65 -0.67
C GLN A 119 -3.17 -9.56 -1.20
N ILE A 120 -4.45 -9.68 -0.87
CA ILE A 120 -5.48 -8.71 -1.24
C ILE A 120 -6.26 -8.35 0.04
N ALA A 121 -6.02 -7.15 0.54
CA ALA A 121 -6.57 -6.67 1.80
C ALA A 121 -7.73 -5.71 1.57
N GLY A 122 -8.85 -5.95 2.26
CA GLY A 122 -9.85 -4.95 2.59
C GLY A 122 -9.59 -4.35 3.97
N ARG A 123 -10.62 -3.73 4.57
CA ARG A 123 -10.52 -3.17 5.92
C ARG A 123 -10.40 -4.26 7.00
N ASP A 124 -11.28 -5.26 6.94
CA ASP A 124 -11.47 -6.25 8.01
C ASP A 124 -11.19 -7.69 7.58
N VAL A 125 -10.95 -7.90 6.28
CA VAL A 125 -10.62 -9.22 5.71
C VAL A 125 -9.42 -9.08 4.78
N CYS A 126 -8.48 -10.03 4.87
CA CYS A 126 -7.37 -10.17 3.93
C CYS A 126 -7.40 -11.57 3.33
N LEU A 127 -7.36 -11.63 2.00
CA LEU A 127 -7.25 -12.87 1.23
C LEU A 127 -5.77 -13.10 0.93
N VAL A 128 -5.26 -14.26 1.32
CA VAL A 128 -3.86 -14.66 1.13
C VAL A 128 -3.83 -15.88 0.22
N TYR A 129 -3.49 -15.67 -1.05
CA TYR A 129 -3.41 -16.71 -2.06
C TYR A 129 -2.02 -17.34 -2.07
N LEU A 130 -1.94 -18.64 -1.78
CA LEU A 130 -0.72 -19.43 -1.83
C LEU A 130 -0.49 -19.92 -3.27
N ILE A 131 -0.08 -18.99 -4.14
CA ILE A 131 0.17 -19.24 -5.57
C ILE A 131 1.15 -20.39 -5.79
N TYR A 132 2.14 -20.54 -4.91
CA TYR A 132 3.11 -21.65 -5.00
C TYR A 132 2.47 -23.05 -4.82
N LYS A 133 1.38 -23.17 -4.06
CA LYS A 133 0.62 -24.41 -3.94
C LYS A 133 -0.36 -24.60 -5.08
N ILE A 134 -1.05 -23.52 -5.47
CA ILE A 134 -2.05 -23.54 -6.56
C ILE A 134 -1.38 -23.79 -7.92
N GLY A 135 -0.12 -23.39 -8.08
CA GLY A 135 0.69 -23.60 -9.29
C GLY A 135 0.45 -22.58 -10.41
N HIS A 136 -0.68 -21.88 -10.40
CA HIS A 136 -1.06 -20.85 -11.37
C HIS A 136 -1.72 -19.65 -10.67
N LEU A 137 -1.94 -18.56 -11.41
CA LEU A 137 -2.69 -17.42 -10.90
C LEU A 137 -4.20 -17.71 -11.03
N PRO A 138 -4.96 -17.78 -9.92
CA PRO A 138 -6.39 -18.05 -9.98
C PRO A 138 -7.15 -17.01 -10.80
N GLU A 139 -8.16 -17.43 -11.55
CA GLU A 139 -8.97 -16.52 -12.37
C GLU A 139 -9.60 -15.35 -11.58
N PRO A 140 -10.10 -15.54 -10.34
CA PRO A 140 -10.60 -14.42 -9.52
C PRO A 140 -9.56 -13.33 -9.28
N VAL A 141 -8.29 -13.72 -9.08
CA VAL A 141 -7.17 -12.78 -8.91
C VAL A 141 -6.83 -12.11 -10.23
N SER A 142 -6.73 -12.89 -11.32
CA SER A 142 -6.50 -12.37 -12.68
C SER A 142 -7.57 -11.36 -13.12
N SER A 143 -8.84 -11.65 -12.84
CA SER A 143 -9.98 -10.77 -13.10
C SER A 143 -9.86 -9.43 -12.36
N LEU A 144 -9.57 -9.46 -11.05
CA LEU A 144 -9.36 -8.24 -10.26
C LEU A 144 -8.18 -7.39 -10.75
N LEU A 145 -7.08 -8.04 -11.13
CA LEU A 145 -5.90 -7.36 -11.66
C LEU A 145 -6.22 -6.62 -12.96
N ARG A 146 -7.05 -7.22 -13.83
CA ARG A 146 -7.50 -6.62 -15.11
C ARG A 146 -8.61 -5.59 -14.94
N ASP A 147 -9.40 -5.64 -13.86
CA ASP A 147 -10.54 -4.74 -13.65
C ASP A 147 -10.10 -3.26 -13.47
N PRO A 148 -10.45 -2.34 -14.39
CA PRO A 148 -10.12 -0.93 -14.27
C PRO A 148 -10.94 -0.20 -13.18
N ASN A 149 -12.00 -0.80 -12.67
CA ASN A 149 -12.88 -0.21 -11.66
C ASN A 149 -12.48 -0.54 -10.22
N VAL A 150 -11.51 -1.45 -10.03
CA VAL A 150 -10.94 -1.78 -8.72
C VAL A 150 -9.58 -1.13 -8.61
N LEU A 151 -9.41 -0.24 -7.63
CA LEU A 151 -8.13 0.39 -7.31
C LEU A 151 -7.29 -0.57 -6.48
N LYS A 152 -6.08 -0.89 -6.95
CA LYS A 152 -5.10 -1.70 -6.23
C LYS A 152 -4.03 -0.78 -5.67
N VAL A 153 -3.99 -0.63 -4.35
CA VAL A 153 -2.98 0.16 -3.65
C VAL A 153 -1.83 -0.76 -3.27
N ALA A 154 -0.66 -0.55 -3.87
CA ALA A 154 0.55 -1.34 -3.58
C ALA A 154 1.72 -0.42 -3.21
N HIS A 155 2.77 -0.96 -2.60
CA HIS A 155 3.99 -0.23 -2.25
C HIS A 155 5.15 -0.74 -3.11
N GLY A 156 5.61 0.07 -4.08
CA GLY A 156 6.56 -0.40 -5.09
C GLY A 156 5.89 -1.12 -6.26
N ALA A 157 4.61 -0.80 -6.52
CA ALA A 157 3.73 -1.45 -7.49
C ALA A 157 4.36 -1.78 -8.86
N PRO A 158 5.18 -0.92 -9.49
CA PRO A 158 5.74 -1.22 -10.81
C PRO A 158 6.54 -2.52 -10.87
N SER A 159 7.24 -2.89 -9.79
CA SER A 159 8.00 -4.13 -9.73
C SER A 159 7.07 -5.33 -9.70
N ASP A 160 6.06 -5.33 -8.83
CA ASP A 160 5.08 -6.41 -8.71
C ASP A 160 4.28 -6.61 -9.99
N MET A 161 3.86 -5.51 -10.61
CA MET A 161 3.15 -5.51 -11.89
C MET A 161 3.98 -6.19 -13.00
N ARG A 162 5.29 -5.93 -13.07
CA ARG A 162 6.20 -6.60 -14.01
C ARG A 162 6.35 -8.08 -13.69
N LEU A 163 6.42 -8.46 -12.41
CA LEU A 163 6.49 -9.87 -12.00
C LEU A 163 5.22 -10.61 -12.41
N LEU A 164 4.05 -10.04 -12.16
CA LEU A 164 2.75 -10.61 -12.54
C LEU A 164 2.64 -10.81 -14.05
N PHE A 165 3.04 -9.80 -14.85
CA PHE A 165 3.03 -9.93 -16.31
C PHE A 165 4.02 -10.99 -16.79
N ARG A 166 5.27 -10.95 -16.33
CA ARG A 166 6.30 -11.89 -16.79
C ARG A 166 5.96 -13.35 -16.48
N HIS A 167 5.31 -13.62 -15.34
CA HIS A 167 5.03 -14.98 -14.88
C HIS A 167 3.64 -15.51 -15.24
N PHE A 168 2.68 -14.63 -15.50
CA PHE A 168 1.27 -14.99 -15.71
C PHE A 168 0.61 -14.27 -16.90
N GLY A 169 1.32 -13.39 -17.62
CA GLY A 169 0.79 -12.66 -18.77
C GLY A 169 -0.28 -11.61 -18.43
N VAL A 170 -0.46 -11.27 -17.15
CA VAL A 170 -1.57 -10.41 -16.72
C VAL A 170 -1.27 -8.93 -16.98
N CYS A 171 -2.05 -8.33 -17.88
CA CYS A 171 -2.08 -6.89 -18.10
C CYS A 171 -2.87 -6.19 -16.99
N SER A 172 -2.19 -5.91 -15.88
CA SER A 172 -2.79 -5.29 -14.69
C SER A 172 -3.18 -3.83 -14.95
N ARG A 173 -4.31 -3.38 -14.40
CA ARG A 173 -4.83 -2.01 -14.58
C ARG A 173 -5.14 -1.32 -13.25
N ASN A 174 -5.23 0.00 -13.23
CA ASN A 174 -5.70 0.80 -12.07
C ASN A 174 -4.96 0.47 -10.75
N PHE A 175 -3.64 0.36 -10.84
CA PHE A 175 -2.77 0.33 -9.66
C PHE A 175 -2.40 1.75 -9.22
N VAL A 176 -2.21 1.96 -7.93
CA VAL A 176 -1.54 3.15 -7.40
C VAL A 176 -0.35 2.71 -6.57
N ASP A 177 0.78 3.38 -6.76
CA ASP A 177 1.98 3.15 -5.97
C ASP A 177 2.06 4.13 -4.80
N LEU A 178 1.97 3.60 -3.58
CA LEU A 178 2.08 4.37 -2.35
C LEU A 178 3.45 5.08 -2.23
N GLN A 179 4.52 4.55 -2.83
CA GLN A 179 5.82 5.24 -2.85
C GLN A 179 5.73 6.56 -3.62
N ASN A 180 5.14 6.53 -4.81
CA ASN A 180 4.90 7.72 -5.63
C ASN A 180 4.01 8.74 -4.88
N VAL A 181 2.95 8.27 -4.23
CA VAL A 181 2.08 9.12 -3.40
C VAL A 181 2.87 9.79 -2.27
N CYS A 182 3.71 9.03 -1.57
CA CYS A 182 4.54 9.58 -0.50
C CYS A 182 5.56 10.60 -1.01
N GLU A 183 6.12 10.39 -2.20
CA GLU A 183 7.02 11.35 -2.85
C GLU A 183 6.34 12.67 -3.20
N GLU A 184 5.16 12.59 -3.84
CA GLU A 184 4.37 13.77 -4.22
C GLU A 184 3.89 14.57 -2.99
N MET A 185 3.63 13.88 -1.87
CA MET A 185 3.23 14.50 -0.61
C MET A 185 4.40 14.86 0.32
N HIS A 186 5.65 14.67 -0.12
CA HIS A 186 6.87 14.93 0.65
C HIS A 186 6.95 14.19 2.00
N ILE A 187 6.41 12.97 2.05
CA ILE A 187 6.48 12.09 3.21
C ILE A 187 7.81 11.34 3.15
N ARG A 188 8.53 11.33 4.27
CA ARG A 188 9.81 10.63 4.41
C ARG A 188 9.90 9.97 5.79
N PRO A 189 10.45 8.74 5.89
CA PRO A 189 10.91 7.90 4.78
C PRO A 189 9.76 7.22 4.02
N CYS A 190 9.92 7.02 2.70
CA CYS A 190 8.91 6.39 1.83
C CYS A 190 8.84 4.87 1.92
N SER A 191 9.74 4.20 2.65
CA SER A 191 9.62 2.75 2.89
C SER A 191 8.30 2.45 3.61
N LEU A 192 7.67 1.30 3.36
CA LEU A 192 6.39 0.95 3.99
C LEU A 192 6.43 1.04 5.52
N LYS A 193 7.52 0.57 6.13
CA LYS A 193 7.79 0.75 7.57
C LYS A 193 7.77 2.23 7.99
N GLY A 194 8.49 3.07 7.26
CA GLY A 194 8.52 4.51 7.49
C GLY A 194 7.13 5.14 7.38
N VAL A 195 6.37 4.77 6.35
CA VAL A 195 5.01 5.24 6.14
C VAL A 195 4.09 4.78 7.28
N ALA A 196 4.18 3.53 7.72
CA ALA A 196 3.42 3.02 8.87
C ALA A 196 3.72 3.84 10.14
N GLU A 197 4.98 4.15 10.41
CA GLU A 197 5.40 4.94 11.56
C GLU A 197 4.89 6.38 11.47
N GLN A 198 5.00 7.01 10.29
CA GLN A 198 4.69 8.42 10.08
C GLN A 198 3.20 8.72 9.94
N VAL A 199 2.48 7.86 9.24
CA VAL A 199 1.09 8.08 8.83
C VAL A 199 0.12 7.42 9.79
N LEU A 200 0.47 6.22 10.27
CA LEU A 200 -0.41 5.41 11.13
C LEU A 200 0.04 5.42 12.60
N GLY A 201 1.27 5.84 12.92
CA GLY A 201 1.82 5.73 14.27
C GLY A 201 2.03 4.27 14.69
N LEU A 202 2.33 3.38 13.73
CA LEU A 202 2.49 1.95 13.96
C LEU A 202 3.91 1.50 13.59
N LYS A 203 4.43 0.52 14.32
CA LYS A 203 5.73 -0.09 14.08
C LYS A 203 5.58 -1.37 13.25
N LEU A 204 5.95 -1.31 11.98
CA LEU A 204 5.92 -2.47 11.09
C LEU A 204 7.15 -3.37 11.30
N SER A 205 6.92 -4.67 11.44
CA SER A 205 8.00 -5.67 11.46
C SER A 205 8.57 -5.88 10.05
N LYS A 206 9.82 -6.33 9.95
CA LYS A 206 10.46 -6.75 8.69
C LYS A 206 10.96 -8.19 8.73
N THR A 207 10.60 -8.94 9.76
CA THR A 207 11.23 -10.22 10.08
C THR A 207 10.95 -11.33 9.07
N GLN A 208 9.87 -11.24 8.30
CA GLN A 208 9.48 -12.28 7.33
C GLN A 208 9.74 -11.90 5.87
N GLN A 209 10.20 -10.67 5.61
CA GLN A 209 10.39 -10.15 4.25
C GLN A 209 11.28 -11.06 3.39
N CYS A 210 12.35 -11.60 3.97
CA CYS A 210 13.28 -12.51 3.28
C CYS A 210 13.10 -13.97 3.73
N SER A 211 11.87 -14.40 4.01
CA SER A 211 11.58 -15.78 4.45
C SER A 211 11.45 -16.75 3.26
N ASN A 212 11.42 -18.06 3.55
CA ASN A 212 11.07 -19.05 2.52
C ASN A 212 9.55 -19.06 2.29
N TRP A 213 9.11 -18.30 1.29
CA TRP A 213 7.70 -18.15 0.91
C TRP A 213 7.12 -19.33 0.11
N GLU A 214 7.91 -20.37 -0.14
CA GLU A 214 7.48 -21.64 -0.75
C GLU A 214 7.67 -22.83 0.21
N ALA A 215 7.79 -22.56 1.52
CA ALA A 215 7.84 -23.64 2.50
C ALA A 215 6.57 -24.52 2.38
N SER A 216 6.72 -25.83 2.64
CA SER A 216 5.62 -26.80 2.57
C SER A 216 4.38 -26.35 3.36
N ALA A 217 4.60 -25.70 4.50
CA ALA A 217 3.62 -24.91 5.22
C ALA A 217 4.24 -23.56 5.61
N LEU A 218 3.51 -22.47 5.34
CA LEU A 218 3.87 -21.16 5.87
C LEU A 218 3.48 -21.07 7.35
N SER A 219 4.34 -20.43 8.13
CA SER A 219 4.07 -20.18 9.54
C SER A 219 2.99 -19.10 9.72
N GLU A 220 2.31 -19.13 10.88
CA GLU A 220 1.39 -18.06 11.29
C GLU A 220 2.03 -16.67 11.22
N ALA A 221 3.32 -16.56 11.55
CA ALA A 221 4.05 -15.30 11.49
C ALA A 221 4.21 -14.79 10.05
N GLN A 222 4.46 -15.67 9.07
CA GLN A 222 4.52 -15.32 7.65
C GLN A 222 3.15 -14.88 7.12
N ILE A 223 2.09 -15.63 7.45
CA ILE A 223 0.72 -15.29 7.02
C ILE A 223 0.28 -13.94 7.59
N ARG A 224 0.53 -13.68 8.88
CA ARG A 224 0.21 -12.39 9.52
C ARG A 224 1.03 -11.25 8.96
N TYR A 225 2.32 -11.48 8.68
CA TYR A 225 3.18 -10.50 8.03
C TYR A 225 2.60 -10.09 6.67
N ALA A 226 2.34 -11.07 5.81
CA ALA A 226 1.81 -10.86 4.47
C ALA A 226 0.47 -10.09 4.50
N ALA A 227 -0.45 -10.48 5.39
CA ALA A 227 -1.71 -9.76 5.54
C ALA A 227 -1.52 -8.32 6.07
N THR A 228 -0.56 -8.11 6.96
CA THR A 228 -0.28 -6.80 7.55
C THR A 228 0.32 -5.83 6.54
N ASP A 229 1.22 -6.27 5.66
CA ASP A 229 1.86 -5.40 4.66
C ASP A 229 0.85 -4.85 3.64
N ALA A 230 -0.01 -5.71 3.08
CA ALA A 230 -1.10 -5.27 2.20
C ALA A 230 -2.10 -4.35 2.92
N TRP A 231 -2.47 -4.66 4.16
CA TRP A 231 -3.40 -3.82 4.95
C TRP A 231 -2.80 -2.45 5.31
N VAL A 232 -1.56 -2.41 5.80
CA VAL A 232 -0.87 -1.14 6.13
C VAL A 232 -0.77 -0.26 4.90
N THR A 233 -0.48 -0.83 3.74
CA THR A 233 -0.43 -0.12 2.45
C THR A 233 -1.77 0.56 2.15
N LEU A 234 -2.88 -0.18 2.28
CA LEU A 234 -4.23 0.38 2.09
C LEU A 234 -4.55 1.47 3.13
N GLU A 235 -4.37 1.19 4.41
CA GLU A 235 -4.72 2.12 5.48
C GLU A 235 -3.91 3.41 5.41
N ALA A 236 -2.62 3.33 5.08
CA ALA A 236 -1.79 4.50 4.86
C ALA A 236 -2.33 5.35 3.71
N PHE A 237 -2.65 4.75 2.57
CA PHE A 237 -3.24 5.48 1.44
C PHE A 237 -4.58 6.15 1.80
N LEU A 238 -5.47 5.42 2.47
CA LEU A 238 -6.76 5.94 2.93
C LEU A 238 -6.62 7.05 3.98
N LYS A 239 -5.59 6.99 4.82
CA LYS A 239 -5.28 8.02 5.82
C LYS A 239 -4.71 9.27 5.18
N LEU A 240 -3.85 9.12 4.19
CA LEU A 240 -3.22 10.23 3.46
C LEU A 240 -4.22 11.04 2.64
N LYS A 241 -5.23 10.37 2.06
CA LYS A 241 -6.24 11.00 1.18
C LYS A 241 -5.57 11.92 0.15
N PRO A 242 -4.65 11.39 -0.68
CA PRO A 242 -3.92 12.22 -1.62
C PRO A 242 -4.90 12.95 -2.55
N PRO A 243 -4.69 14.26 -2.84
CA PRO A 243 -5.59 15.04 -3.67
C PRO A 243 -5.60 14.56 -5.14
N SER A 244 -4.51 13.92 -5.57
CA SER A 244 -4.33 13.28 -6.86
C SER A 244 -3.30 12.15 -6.72
N PHE A 245 -3.35 11.16 -7.59
CA PHE A 245 -2.36 10.10 -7.66
C PHE A 245 -2.32 9.52 -9.07
N ARG A 246 -1.15 8.98 -9.45
CA ARG A 246 -0.97 8.32 -10.75
C ARG A 246 -1.58 6.93 -10.71
N LYS A 247 -2.41 6.64 -11.71
CA LYS A 247 -2.88 5.28 -11.98
C LYS A 247 -1.90 4.59 -12.91
N LEU A 248 -1.58 3.34 -12.63
CA LEU A 248 -0.63 2.54 -13.38
C LEU A 248 -1.35 1.40 -14.10
N ILE A 249 -0.87 1.09 -15.29
CA ILE A 249 -1.29 -0.05 -16.11
C ILE A 249 -0.05 -0.82 -16.61
N VAL A 250 -0.23 -2.09 -16.94
CA VAL A 250 0.70 -2.87 -17.76
C VAL A 250 0.08 -3.02 -19.15
N ASN A 251 0.83 -2.67 -20.19
CA ASN A 251 0.40 -2.89 -21.57
C ASN A 251 0.72 -4.32 -22.04
N GLU A 252 0.36 -4.63 -23.29
CA GLU A 252 0.55 -5.95 -23.89
C GLU A 252 2.03 -6.36 -24.04
N THR A 253 2.97 -5.42 -23.94
CA THR A 253 4.42 -5.70 -23.98
C THR A 253 5.05 -5.86 -22.59
N GLY A 254 4.27 -5.69 -21.51
CA GLY A 254 4.75 -5.79 -20.14
C GLY A 254 5.31 -4.51 -19.54
N ASP A 255 5.21 -3.38 -20.26
CA ASP A 255 5.66 -2.08 -19.79
C ASP A 255 4.65 -1.47 -18.81
N VAL A 256 5.15 -1.02 -17.66
CA VAL A 256 4.35 -0.26 -16.69
C VAL A 256 4.26 1.19 -17.14
N LYS A 257 3.04 1.67 -17.38
CA LYS A 257 2.76 3.04 -17.84
C LYS A 257 1.81 3.75 -16.88
N ILE A 258 1.87 5.07 -16.89
CA ILE A 258 0.82 5.90 -16.27
C ILE A 258 -0.40 5.85 -17.18
N ASP A 259 -1.58 5.62 -16.59
CA ASP A 259 -2.85 5.64 -17.28
C ASP A 259 -3.20 7.08 -17.65
N ASN A 260 -3.07 7.42 -18.93
CA ASN A 260 -3.35 8.77 -19.44
C ASN A 260 -4.83 8.97 -19.80
N VAL A 261 -5.71 8.01 -19.48
CA VAL A 261 -7.15 8.15 -19.71
C VAL A 261 -7.69 9.26 -18.81
N LYS A 262 -8.09 10.37 -19.42
CA LYS A 262 -8.80 11.45 -18.74
C LYS A 262 -10.07 10.89 -18.09
N ALA A 263 -10.48 11.45 -16.96
CA ALA A 263 -11.67 11.02 -16.21
C ALA A 263 -12.99 11.10 -17.01
N ASP A 264 -12.96 11.61 -18.25
CA ASP A 264 -14.09 11.73 -19.18
C ASP A 264 -14.04 10.75 -20.38
N GLY A 265 -13.04 9.87 -20.45
CA GLY A 265 -12.92 8.88 -21.53
C GLY A 265 -12.39 9.43 -22.87
N SER A 266 -11.88 10.67 -22.92
CA SER A 266 -11.24 11.20 -24.12
C SER A 266 -9.73 10.86 -24.16
N GLU A 267 -9.28 10.20 -25.23
CA GLU A 267 -7.87 9.98 -25.51
C GLU A 267 -7.16 11.33 -25.74
N SER A 268 -6.03 11.55 -25.07
CA SER A 268 -5.15 12.68 -25.41
C SER A 268 -4.43 12.34 -26.71
N THR A 269 -4.83 12.96 -27.82
CA THR A 269 -3.99 13.05 -29.02
C THR A 269 -2.75 13.87 -28.66
N GLY A 270 -1.67 13.17 -28.29
CA GLY A 270 -0.36 13.78 -28.10
C GLY A 270 0.16 14.25 -29.44
N ASN A 271 0.26 15.57 -29.62
CA ASN A 271 1.02 16.15 -30.72
C ASN A 271 2.51 15.85 -30.52
N SER A 272 3.14 15.53 -31.65
CA SER A 272 4.53 15.14 -31.88
C SER A 272 5.58 16.10 -31.30
#